data_AF-A0A2T5JR66-F1
#
_entry.id   AF-A0A2T5JR66-F1
#
_cell.length_a   1.000
_cell.length_b   1.000
_cell.length_c   1.000
_cell.angle_alpha   90.00
_cell.angle_beta   90.00
_cell.angle_gamma   90.00
#
_symmetry.space_group_name_H-M   'P 1'
#
loop_
_entity.id
_entity.type
_entity.pdbx_description
1 polymer ?
#
loop_
_entity_poly.entity_id
_entity_poly.type
_entity_poly.pdbx_seq_one_letter_code
_entity_poly.pdbx_strand_id
1 'polypeptide(L)'
;MSLISGRSISYSSVTGHITGGTVTGYIEAVLSDGYYAATWGIERASVSAVSLYKAGLTRSTTDDMAIMRSLLGGNDRFDLSNMADLVRGHGGDDTILGRGGHDRLFGGAGQDRIDGGSGNDRLYGEAGQDRIDGGSGNDRLYGEAGHDRIDGGTGADLICGGAGRDLLLGGADRARDVFLFRSVADSRPGKDHDTIRNFIPGIDDIDLRPIDARPAAGDQAFTFSGGTARAWSVWCVDTGPDILVRADVTGDGRADFEILVANVDRLTASDFLL
;
A
#
# COMPACT_ATOMS: atom_id res chain seq x y z
N MET A 1 20.70 26.85 -27.03
CA MET A 1 20.79 27.55 -25.74
C MET A 1 19.38 27.92 -25.31
N SER A 2 18.79 27.15 -24.41
CA SER A 2 17.69 27.58 -23.53
C SER A 2 17.79 26.72 -22.28
N LEU A 3 18.05 27.38 -21.16
CA LEU A 3 18.29 26.75 -19.86
C LEU A 3 16.96 26.29 -19.26
N ILE A 4 16.90 25.06 -18.78
CA ILE A 4 16.05 24.73 -17.64
C ILE A 4 16.94 24.88 -16.40
N SER A 5 16.75 25.99 -15.69
CA SER A 5 17.15 26.22 -14.29
C SER A 5 18.57 25.78 -13.88
N GLY A 6 19.58 26.61 -14.14
CA GLY A 6 20.76 26.76 -13.28
C GLY A 6 21.70 25.56 -13.07
N ARG A 7 21.59 24.47 -13.84
CA ARG A 7 22.44 23.28 -13.68
C ARG A 7 23.42 23.13 -14.86
N SER A 8 24.69 22.91 -14.56
CA SER A 8 25.74 22.65 -15.54
C SER A 8 25.65 21.22 -16.07
N ILE A 9 25.51 21.06 -17.40
CA ILE A 9 25.50 19.77 -18.09
C ILE A 9 26.91 19.50 -18.64
N SER A 10 27.50 18.37 -18.30
CA SER A 10 28.78 17.91 -18.85
C SER A 10 28.53 16.77 -19.85
N TYR A 11 29.00 16.92 -21.09
CA TYR A 11 28.86 15.90 -22.13
C TYR A 11 30.07 14.96 -22.12
N SER A 12 29.85 13.64 -22.02
CA SER A 12 30.94 12.66 -21.86
C SER A 12 31.31 11.90 -23.14
N SER A 13 30.40 11.72 -24.09
CA SER A 13 30.72 11.08 -25.38
C SER A 13 29.62 11.28 -26.42
N VAL A 14 30.02 11.30 -27.70
CA VAL A 14 29.10 11.27 -28.86
C VAL A 14 29.45 10.02 -29.66
N THR A 15 28.50 9.09 -29.81
CA THR A 15 28.69 7.88 -30.61
C THR A 15 27.60 7.83 -31.69
N GLY A 16 28.01 7.65 -32.95
CA GLY A 16 27.08 7.59 -34.10
C GLY A 16 27.63 6.73 -35.23
N HIS A 17 26.73 6.09 -35.98
CA HIS A 17 27.05 5.30 -37.16
C HIS A 17 26.41 5.94 -38.40
N ILE A 18 27.16 6.05 -39.50
CA ILE A 18 26.68 6.58 -40.78
C ILE A 18 26.43 5.41 -41.72
N THR A 19 25.19 5.23 -42.16
CA THR A 19 24.84 4.30 -43.24
C THR A 19 23.86 5.00 -44.18
N GLY A 20 24.21 5.11 -45.47
CA GLY A 20 23.28 5.62 -46.50
C GLY A 20 22.98 7.11 -46.48
N GLY A 21 23.80 7.96 -45.84
CA GLY A 21 23.62 9.42 -45.83
C GLY A 21 22.73 9.96 -44.71
N THR A 22 22.23 9.10 -43.82
CA THR A 22 21.50 9.49 -42.61
C THR A 22 22.42 9.35 -41.40
N VAL A 23 22.53 10.41 -40.58
CA VAL A 23 23.24 10.35 -39.30
C VAL A 23 22.24 9.88 -38.23
N THR A 24 22.37 8.63 -37.81
CA THR A 24 21.72 8.12 -36.59
C THR A 24 22.75 8.15 -35.47
N GLY A 25 22.53 9.02 -34.49
CA GLY A 25 23.34 9.12 -33.28
C GLY A 25 22.51 9.66 -32.12
N TYR A 26 22.96 9.37 -30.90
CA TYR A 26 22.41 9.92 -29.67
C TYR A 26 23.53 10.62 -28.90
N ILE A 27 23.16 11.65 -28.12
CA ILE A 27 24.08 12.30 -27.18
C ILE A 27 23.64 11.87 -25.78
N GLU A 28 24.49 11.11 -25.08
CA GLU A 28 24.34 10.87 -23.65
C GLU A 28 24.99 12.04 -22.89
N ALA A 29 24.21 12.75 -22.09
CA ALA A 29 24.73 13.69 -21.11
C ALA A 29 24.46 13.16 -19.70
N VAL A 30 25.49 13.13 -18.87
CA VAL A 30 25.39 12.69 -17.47
C VAL A 30 25.13 13.94 -16.62
N LEU A 31 24.01 13.93 -15.90
CA LEU A 31 23.71 14.95 -14.90
C LEU A 31 24.35 14.56 -13.56
N SER A 32 24.74 15.56 -12.76
CA SER A 32 25.47 15.39 -11.50
C SER A 32 24.72 14.58 -10.43
N ASP A 33 23.44 14.26 -10.65
CA ASP A 33 22.53 13.51 -9.78
C ASP A 33 22.24 12.07 -10.28
N GLY A 34 22.96 11.59 -11.30
CA GLY A 34 22.87 10.20 -11.78
C GLY A 34 21.80 9.95 -12.86
N TYR A 35 21.25 11.02 -13.44
CA TYR A 35 20.34 10.96 -14.59
C TYR A 35 21.10 11.07 -15.92
N TYR A 36 20.60 10.38 -16.95
CA TYR A 36 21.11 10.47 -18.32
C TYR A 36 20.11 11.23 -19.19
N ALA A 37 20.56 12.26 -19.91
CA ALA A 37 19.79 12.89 -20.96
C ALA A 37 20.19 12.27 -22.31
N ALA A 38 19.23 11.76 -23.07
CA ALA A 38 19.42 11.34 -24.45
C ALA A 38 18.61 12.25 -25.39
N THR A 39 19.26 12.75 -26.45
CA THR A 39 18.59 13.50 -27.52
C THR A 39 18.49 12.64 -28.78
N TRP A 40 17.35 12.71 -29.46
CA TRP A 40 17.10 12.01 -30.73
C TRP A 40 16.78 13.02 -31.84
N GLY A 41 17.39 12.81 -33.01
CA GLY A 41 17.11 13.55 -34.25
C GLY A 41 17.99 14.78 -34.49
N ILE A 42 18.98 14.65 -35.38
CA ILE A 42 19.62 15.80 -36.01
C ILE A 42 19.25 15.79 -37.51
N GLU A 43 18.03 16.22 -37.82
CA GLU A 43 17.75 16.77 -39.14
C GLU A 43 17.80 18.30 -39.01
N ARG A 44 18.78 18.91 -39.69
CA ARG A 44 19.01 20.37 -39.84
C ARG A 44 18.37 21.25 -38.74
N ALA A 45 19.17 21.54 -37.71
CA ALA A 45 18.99 22.69 -36.83
C ALA A 45 17.63 22.82 -36.11
N SER A 46 17.19 21.78 -35.43
CA SER A 46 16.34 21.92 -34.24
C SER A 46 16.38 20.65 -33.42
N VAL A 47 16.84 20.73 -32.18
CA VAL A 47 16.67 19.65 -31.19
C VAL A 47 15.18 19.59 -30.89
N SER A 48 14.52 18.53 -31.35
CA SER A 48 13.05 18.41 -31.24
C SER A 48 12.59 17.85 -29.90
N ALA A 49 13.45 17.15 -29.14
CA ALA A 49 13.15 16.68 -27.78
C ALA A 49 14.42 16.29 -27.00
N VAL A 50 14.37 16.47 -25.68
CA VAL A 50 15.37 15.99 -24.70
C VAL A 50 14.62 15.08 -23.73
N SER A 51 15.01 13.80 -23.63
CA SER A 51 14.42 12.86 -22.65
C SER A 51 15.43 12.55 -21.56
N LEU A 52 14.96 12.53 -20.30
CA LEU A 52 15.76 12.21 -19.11
C LEU A 52 15.39 10.82 -18.61
N TYR A 53 16.39 9.97 -18.34
CA TYR A 53 16.22 8.63 -17.76
C TYR A 53 17.01 8.51 -16.46
N LYS A 54 16.48 7.73 -15.51
CA LYS A 54 17.21 7.30 -14.30
C LYS A 54 17.98 6.01 -14.61
N ALA A 55 19.22 5.92 -14.16
CA ALA A 55 20.11 4.79 -14.43
C ALA A 55 19.47 3.46 -13.96
N GLY A 56 19.35 2.48 -14.86
CA GLY A 56 18.93 1.10 -14.56
C GLY A 56 17.73 0.58 -15.36
N LEU A 57 17.00 1.44 -16.09
CA LEU A 57 15.86 1.01 -16.90
C LEU A 57 16.32 0.54 -18.30
N THR A 58 16.25 -0.76 -18.55
CA THR A 58 16.51 -1.35 -19.87
C THR A 58 15.34 -1.05 -20.82
N ARG A 59 15.55 -0.05 -21.67
CA ARG A 59 14.96 0.22 -23.01
C ARG A 59 13.68 -0.58 -23.38
N SER A 60 12.56 0.12 -23.62
CA SER A 60 11.48 -0.40 -24.48
C SER A 60 10.92 0.67 -25.40
N THR A 61 10.63 0.25 -26.63
CA THR A 61 10.15 1.02 -27.77
C THR A 61 8.74 1.56 -27.57
N THR A 62 8.46 2.79 -28.01
CA THR A 62 7.12 3.44 -28.07
C THR A 62 6.43 3.70 -26.71
N ASP A 63 6.75 2.94 -25.66
CA ASP A 63 6.20 3.07 -24.31
C ASP A 63 6.80 4.21 -23.47
N ASP A 64 7.89 4.83 -23.94
CA ASP A 64 8.58 5.89 -23.17
C ASP A 64 7.72 7.17 -22.98
N MET A 65 6.69 7.39 -23.81
CA MET A 65 5.69 8.45 -23.59
C MET A 65 4.56 8.03 -22.61
N ALA A 66 4.37 6.73 -22.38
CA ALA A 66 3.46 6.20 -21.36
C ALA A 66 4.14 6.25 -19.97
N ILE A 67 5.44 5.95 -19.89
CA ILE A 67 6.24 6.12 -18.66
C ILE A 67 6.31 7.59 -18.22
N MET A 68 6.28 8.55 -19.16
CA MET A 68 6.17 9.99 -18.82
C MET A 68 4.77 10.45 -18.41
N ARG A 69 3.69 9.75 -18.82
CA ARG A 69 2.32 10.02 -18.31
C ARG A 69 2.10 9.44 -16.92
N SER A 70 2.67 8.25 -16.69
CA SER A 70 2.69 7.55 -15.40
C SER A 70 3.33 8.38 -14.27
N LEU A 71 4.27 9.27 -14.58
CA LEU A 71 4.84 10.21 -13.61
C LEU A 71 3.94 11.39 -13.20
N LEU A 72 2.73 11.54 -13.78
CA LEU A 72 1.90 12.76 -13.66
C LEU A 72 0.41 12.51 -13.36
N GLY A 73 0.01 11.29 -13.06
CA GLY A 73 -1.38 10.93 -12.77
C GLY A 73 -2.13 10.44 -14.00
N GLY A 74 -2.39 9.14 -14.04
CA GLY A 74 -3.19 8.44 -15.03
C GLY A 74 -3.24 6.95 -14.68
N ASN A 75 -4.30 6.27 -15.10
CA ASN A 75 -4.50 4.85 -14.80
C ASN A 75 -3.45 3.99 -15.50
N ASP A 76 -2.53 3.41 -14.73
CA ASP A 76 -1.39 2.65 -15.18
C ASP A 76 -1.54 1.14 -14.93
N ARG A 77 -0.70 0.36 -15.63
CA ARG A 77 -0.59 -1.08 -15.39
C ARG A 77 0.88 -1.48 -15.27
N PHE A 78 1.24 -2.02 -14.11
CA PHE A 78 2.56 -2.56 -13.80
C PHE A 78 2.48 -4.08 -13.69
N ASP A 79 3.31 -4.79 -14.45
CA ASP A 79 3.49 -6.25 -14.36
C ASP A 79 4.98 -6.50 -14.09
N LEU A 80 5.29 -6.91 -12.86
CA LEU A 80 6.64 -6.89 -12.29
C LEU A 80 7.34 -8.25 -12.48
N SER A 81 8.55 -8.35 -11.94
CA SER A 81 9.41 -9.50 -12.13
C SER A 81 9.22 -10.52 -11.02
N ASN A 82 9.93 -11.66 -11.06
CA ASN A 82 9.99 -12.59 -9.92
C ASN A 82 11.12 -12.21 -8.92
N MET A 83 11.53 -10.94 -8.89
CA MET A 83 12.54 -10.39 -7.97
C MET A 83 11.91 -9.31 -7.11
N ALA A 84 12.58 -8.92 -6.02
CA ALA A 84 12.13 -7.82 -5.19
C ALA A 84 12.06 -6.50 -5.97
N ASP A 85 10.86 -5.93 -6.05
CA ASP A 85 10.54 -4.74 -6.80
C ASP A 85 10.10 -3.57 -5.91
N LEU A 86 10.26 -2.34 -6.41
CA LEU A 86 9.83 -1.10 -5.75
C LEU A 86 9.11 -0.22 -6.77
N VAL A 87 7.79 -0.09 -6.62
CA VAL A 87 6.92 0.58 -7.60
C VAL A 87 5.92 1.49 -6.92
N ARG A 88 5.63 2.63 -7.55
CA ARG A 88 4.62 3.60 -7.12
C ARG A 88 3.76 4.00 -8.31
N GLY A 89 2.43 3.83 -8.22
CA GLY A 89 1.46 4.19 -9.26
C GLY A 89 1.18 5.70 -9.33
N HIS A 90 1.41 6.42 -8.23
CA HIS A 90 1.27 7.87 -8.10
C HIS A 90 -0.17 8.35 -8.10
N GLY A 91 -0.85 8.42 -9.25
CA GLY A 91 -2.25 8.84 -9.25
C GLY A 91 -2.97 8.32 -10.48
N GLY A 92 -4.30 8.25 -10.41
CA GLY A 92 -5.08 7.44 -11.34
C GLY A 92 -5.43 6.10 -10.69
N ASP A 93 -6.32 5.35 -11.34
CA ASP A 93 -6.71 4.01 -10.86
C ASP A 93 -5.77 2.97 -11.48
N ASP A 94 -4.80 2.51 -10.70
CA ASP A 94 -3.68 1.70 -11.17
C ASP A 94 -3.92 0.19 -10.98
N THR A 95 -3.20 -0.62 -11.76
CA THR A 95 -3.11 -2.06 -11.53
C THR A 95 -1.65 -2.47 -11.41
N ILE A 96 -1.25 -2.96 -10.23
CA ILE A 96 0.11 -3.39 -9.92
C ILE A 96 0.11 -4.90 -9.65
N LEU A 97 0.89 -5.67 -10.40
CA LEU A 97 1.10 -7.11 -10.21
C LEU A 97 2.56 -7.37 -9.84
N GLY A 98 2.83 -7.68 -8.57
CA GLY A 98 4.16 -7.95 -8.00
C GLY A 98 4.82 -9.24 -8.48
N ARG A 99 4.01 -10.26 -8.79
CA ARG A 99 4.44 -11.61 -9.19
C ARG A 99 5.18 -12.33 -8.09
N GLY A 100 6.49 -12.13 -7.94
CA GLY A 100 7.23 -12.80 -6.90
C GLY A 100 8.42 -12.00 -6.48
N GLY A 101 8.85 -12.12 -5.24
CA GLY A 101 9.85 -11.20 -4.71
C GLY A 101 9.54 -10.85 -3.28
N HIS A 102 10.11 -9.75 -2.82
CA HIS A 102 9.79 -9.15 -1.53
C HIS A 102 9.56 -7.68 -1.82
N ASP A 103 8.35 -7.39 -2.23
CA ASP A 103 8.03 -6.19 -2.96
C ASP A 103 7.64 -5.05 -2.05
N ARG A 104 7.79 -3.85 -2.57
CA ARG A 104 7.31 -2.61 -1.94
C ARG A 104 6.48 -1.86 -2.97
N LEU A 105 5.17 -2.02 -2.89
CA LEU A 105 4.22 -1.51 -3.89
C LEU A 105 3.36 -0.42 -3.26
N PHE A 106 3.21 0.69 -3.98
CA PHE A 106 2.41 1.84 -3.57
C PHE A 106 1.40 2.14 -4.68
N GLY A 107 0.11 2.11 -4.37
CA GLY A 107 -0.97 2.49 -5.31
C GLY A 107 -0.86 3.97 -5.64
N GLY A 108 -1.15 4.83 -4.68
CA GLY A 108 -1.09 6.27 -4.88
C GLY A 108 -2.45 6.88 -4.65
N ALA A 109 -2.83 7.83 -5.50
CA ALA A 109 -4.14 8.46 -5.44
C ALA A 109 -5.06 7.88 -6.51
N GLY A 110 -6.11 7.16 -6.13
CA GLY A 110 -7.06 6.56 -7.07
C GLY A 110 -7.62 5.26 -6.51
N GLN A 111 -8.38 4.52 -7.31
CA GLN A 111 -8.88 3.21 -6.93
C GLN A 111 -7.94 2.13 -7.47
N ASP A 112 -6.97 1.75 -6.66
CA ASP A 112 -5.87 0.90 -7.10
C ASP A 112 -6.19 -0.58 -6.91
N ARG A 113 -5.62 -1.40 -7.78
CA ARG A 113 -5.58 -2.86 -7.63
C ARG A 113 -4.13 -3.29 -7.47
N ILE A 114 -3.78 -3.79 -6.29
CA ILE A 114 -2.43 -4.23 -5.95
C ILE A 114 -2.47 -5.72 -5.61
N ASP A 115 -1.61 -6.50 -6.27
CA ASP A 115 -1.39 -7.93 -6.04
C ASP A 115 0.11 -8.12 -5.75
N GLY A 116 0.47 -8.55 -4.53
CA GLY A 116 1.86 -8.79 -4.13
C GLY A 116 2.45 -10.03 -4.80
N GLY A 117 1.65 -11.10 -4.87
CA GLY A 117 2.06 -12.35 -5.50
C GLY A 117 2.74 -13.29 -4.51
N SER A 118 4.03 -13.59 -4.69
CA SER A 118 4.74 -14.53 -3.82
C SER A 118 5.93 -13.90 -3.10
N GLY A 119 6.06 -14.21 -1.82
CA GLY A 119 7.09 -13.72 -0.92
C GLY A 119 6.53 -12.66 0.04
N ASN A 120 7.37 -12.15 0.93
CA ASN A 120 6.94 -11.26 2.00
C ASN A 120 6.92 -9.80 1.52
N ASP A 121 5.74 -9.31 1.21
CA ASP A 121 5.52 -8.05 0.53
C ASP A 121 5.11 -6.93 1.51
N ARG A 122 5.25 -5.69 1.04
CA ARG A 122 4.73 -4.50 1.71
C ARG A 122 3.91 -3.69 0.72
N LEU A 123 2.59 -3.70 0.91
CA LEU A 123 1.64 -3.10 -0.01
C LEU A 123 0.93 -1.92 0.66
N TYR A 124 0.83 -0.81 -0.06
CA TYR A 124 0.20 0.43 0.40
C TYR A 124 -0.80 0.91 -0.65
N GLY A 125 -2.10 0.97 -0.31
CA GLY A 125 -3.14 1.59 -1.16
C GLY A 125 -2.93 3.09 -1.29
N GLU A 126 -2.66 3.75 -0.16
CA GLU A 126 -2.52 5.21 -0.02
C GLU A 126 -3.87 5.93 -0.02
N ALA A 127 -4.32 6.52 -1.12
CA ALA A 127 -5.53 7.34 -1.12
C ALA A 127 -6.54 6.87 -2.17
N GLY A 128 -7.68 6.38 -1.72
CA GLY A 128 -8.81 6.01 -2.57
C GLY A 128 -9.41 4.68 -2.13
N GLN A 129 -10.20 4.04 -3.00
CA GLN A 129 -10.86 2.79 -2.64
C GLN A 129 -10.11 1.64 -3.28
N ASP A 130 -9.24 1.03 -2.50
CA ASP A 130 -8.22 0.13 -3.03
C ASP A 130 -8.62 -1.34 -2.86
N ARG A 131 -8.05 -2.17 -3.72
CA ARG A 131 -8.11 -3.63 -3.60
C ARG A 131 -6.69 -4.15 -3.49
N ILE A 132 -6.35 -4.69 -2.33
CA ILE A 132 -5.02 -5.19 -2.01
C ILE A 132 -5.12 -6.70 -1.74
N ASP A 133 -4.29 -7.47 -2.43
CA ASP A 133 -4.11 -8.92 -2.26
C ASP A 133 -2.62 -9.17 -1.96
N GLY A 134 -2.31 -9.68 -0.77
CA GLY A 134 -0.93 -10.02 -0.38
C GLY A 134 -0.39 -11.20 -1.17
N GLY A 135 -1.24 -12.19 -1.44
CA GLY A 135 -0.89 -13.41 -2.13
C GLY A 135 -0.34 -14.47 -1.19
N SER A 136 0.94 -14.82 -1.33
CA SER A 136 1.56 -15.87 -0.52
C SER A 136 2.82 -15.35 0.13
N GLY A 137 2.92 -15.46 1.45
CA GLY A 137 4.02 -14.84 2.17
C GLY A 137 3.56 -14.35 3.52
N ASN A 138 4.46 -13.73 4.28
CA ASN A 138 4.07 -13.00 5.47
C ASN A 138 4.09 -11.52 5.13
N ASP A 139 2.93 -10.99 4.80
CA ASP A 139 2.78 -9.69 4.16
C ASP A 139 2.46 -8.58 5.16
N ARG A 140 2.68 -7.34 4.72
CA ARG A 140 2.23 -6.15 5.43
C ARG A 140 1.39 -5.29 4.51
N LEU A 141 0.11 -5.20 4.81
CA LEU A 141 -0.89 -4.61 3.95
C LEU A 141 -1.51 -3.38 4.62
N TYR A 142 -1.49 -2.25 3.93
CA TYR A 142 -1.98 -0.97 4.43
C TYR A 142 -2.92 -0.35 3.39
N GLY A 143 -4.22 -0.24 3.69
CA GLY A 143 -5.17 0.48 2.84
C GLY A 143 -4.92 2.00 2.87
N GLU A 144 -4.67 2.50 4.08
CA GLU A 144 -4.46 3.91 4.42
C GLU A 144 -5.74 4.75 4.38
N ALA A 145 -6.13 5.39 3.27
CA ALA A 145 -7.29 6.28 3.28
C ALA A 145 -8.32 5.88 2.23
N GLY A 146 -9.51 5.46 2.67
CA GLY A 146 -10.67 5.27 1.81
C GLY A 146 -11.53 4.10 2.23
N HIS A 147 -12.03 3.31 1.30
CA HIS A 147 -12.88 2.15 1.62
C HIS A 147 -12.28 0.95 0.94
N ASP A 148 -11.41 0.29 1.68
CA ASP A 148 -10.48 -0.66 1.11
C ASP A 148 -10.97 -2.08 1.28
N ARG A 149 -10.55 -2.92 0.34
CA ARG A 149 -10.67 -4.37 0.48
C ARG A 149 -9.28 -4.96 0.51
N ILE A 150 -8.93 -5.57 1.63
CA ILE A 150 -7.60 -6.12 1.86
C ILE A 150 -7.72 -7.61 2.16
N ASP A 151 -6.99 -8.44 1.41
CA ASP A 151 -6.88 -9.88 1.60
C ASP A 151 -5.40 -10.22 1.82
N GLY A 152 -5.07 -10.81 2.98
CA GLY A 152 -3.72 -11.27 3.31
C GLY A 152 -3.26 -12.39 2.40
N GLY A 153 -4.16 -13.35 2.15
CA GLY A 153 -3.92 -14.48 1.27
C GLY A 153 -3.49 -15.71 2.04
N THR A 154 -2.22 -16.10 1.95
CA THR A 154 -1.67 -17.24 2.70
C THR A 154 -0.38 -16.86 3.38
N GLY A 155 -0.15 -17.38 4.58
CA GLY A 155 0.94 -16.98 5.45
C GLY A 155 0.48 -15.97 6.50
N ALA A 156 1.39 -15.58 7.39
CA ALA A 156 1.05 -14.82 8.59
C ALA A 156 1.13 -13.32 8.32
N ASP A 157 -0.02 -12.69 8.15
CA ASP A 157 -0.12 -11.34 7.61
C ASP A 157 -0.38 -10.27 8.68
N LEU A 158 0.08 -9.05 8.41
CA LEU A 158 -0.27 -7.85 9.16
C LEU A 158 -1.12 -6.95 8.28
N ILE A 159 -2.38 -6.74 8.69
CA ILE A 159 -3.39 -6.04 7.89
C ILE A 159 -3.85 -4.79 8.64
N CYS A 160 -3.77 -3.63 8.00
CA CYS A 160 -4.29 -2.37 8.52
C CYS A 160 -5.15 -1.71 7.44
N GLY A 161 -6.46 -1.60 7.69
CA GLY A 161 -7.38 -0.89 6.79
C GLY A 161 -7.01 0.58 6.69
N GLY A 162 -7.03 1.27 7.82
CA GLY A 162 -6.75 2.69 7.91
C GLY A 162 -8.04 3.45 8.10
N ALA A 163 -8.20 4.60 7.44
CA ALA A 163 -9.35 5.45 7.59
C ALA A 163 -10.45 5.08 6.60
N GLY A 164 -11.65 4.83 7.12
CA GLY A 164 -12.89 4.65 6.37
C GLY A 164 -13.46 3.27 6.66
N ARG A 165 -14.38 2.77 5.82
CA ARG A 165 -15.04 1.49 6.03
C ARG A 165 -14.36 0.39 5.22
N ASP A 166 -13.50 -0.35 5.88
CA ASP A 166 -12.68 -1.35 5.25
C ASP A 166 -13.23 -2.77 5.43
N LEU A 167 -12.89 -3.62 4.48
CA LEU A 167 -13.15 -5.05 4.50
C LEU A 167 -11.83 -5.80 4.55
N LEU A 168 -11.55 -6.42 5.68
CA LEU A 168 -10.29 -7.09 5.97
C LEU A 168 -10.48 -8.62 5.99
N LEU A 169 -9.63 -9.34 5.28
CA LEU A 169 -9.59 -10.79 5.23
C LEU A 169 -8.16 -11.25 5.53
N GLY A 170 -7.98 -12.16 6.49
CA GLY A 170 -6.65 -12.72 6.82
C GLY A 170 -6.17 -13.66 5.73
N GLY A 171 -7.01 -14.62 5.38
CA GLY A 171 -6.73 -15.56 4.31
C GLY A 171 -7.63 -16.78 4.39
N ALA A 172 -7.47 -17.71 3.45
CA ALA A 172 -8.21 -18.99 3.48
C ALA A 172 -7.48 -20.09 4.26
N ASP A 173 -6.22 -19.85 4.64
CA ASP A 173 -5.42 -20.83 5.36
C ASP A 173 -5.68 -20.76 6.88
N ARG A 174 -4.71 -21.21 7.69
CA ARG A 174 -4.79 -21.15 9.17
C ARG A 174 -3.53 -20.53 9.75
N ALA A 175 -2.86 -19.68 8.98
CA ALA A 175 -1.79 -18.85 9.50
C ALA A 175 -2.36 -17.87 10.54
N ARG A 176 -1.48 -17.27 11.33
CA ARG A 176 -1.87 -16.29 12.35
C ARG A 176 -1.80 -14.92 11.73
N ASP A 177 -2.96 -14.32 11.51
CA ASP A 177 -3.06 -12.97 10.97
C ASP A 177 -3.30 -11.94 12.07
N VAL A 178 -2.81 -10.73 11.85
CA VAL A 178 -2.93 -9.62 12.79
C VAL A 178 -3.68 -8.46 12.13
N PHE A 179 -4.85 -8.14 12.65
CA PHE A 179 -5.65 -6.99 12.24
C PHE A 179 -5.32 -5.80 13.13
N LEU A 180 -4.57 -4.84 12.56
CA LEU A 180 -3.99 -3.71 13.28
C LEU A 180 -4.82 -2.44 13.13
N PHE A 181 -5.18 -1.84 14.26
CA PHE A 181 -5.83 -0.53 14.31
C PHE A 181 -4.90 0.48 14.98
N ARG A 182 -4.55 1.55 14.26
CA ARG A 182 -3.54 2.53 14.69
C ARG A 182 -4.17 3.76 15.34
N SER A 183 -5.42 4.05 15.03
CA SER A 183 -6.18 5.19 15.53
C SER A 183 -7.63 4.81 15.79
N VAL A 184 -8.24 5.43 16.80
CA VAL A 184 -9.71 5.34 17.00
C VAL A 184 -10.50 5.88 15.82
N ALA A 185 -9.87 6.70 14.97
CA ALA A 185 -10.46 7.20 13.74
C ALA A 185 -10.56 6.14 12.63
N ASP A 186 -9.78 5.06 12.73
CA ASP A 186 -9.75 4.00 11.73
C ASP A 186 -11.12 3.29 11.68
N SER A 187 -11.72 3.02 12.84
CA SER A 187 -13.03 2.37 12.91
C SER A 187 -13.93 2.93 14.01
N ARG A 188 -14.78 3.90 13.63
CA ARG A 188 -15.62 4.66 14.59
C ARG A 188 -16.98 4.01 14.84
N PRO A 189 -17.51 4.05 16.08
CA PRO A 189 -18.84 3.56 16.37
C PRO A 189 -19.94 4.26 15.57
N GLY A 190 -20.85 3.48 14.98
CA GLY A 190 -22.02 3.98 14.26
C GLY A 190 -21.72 4.77 12.97
N LYS A 191 -20.47 4.82 12.51
CA LYS A 191 -20.04 5.40 11.24
C LYS A 191 -18.95 4.53 10.65
N ASP A 192 -19.17 4.01 9.44
CA ASP A 192 -18.10 3.46 8.59
C ASP A 192 -17.13 2.50 9.33
N HIS A 193 -17.62 1.70 10.28
CA HIS A 193 -16.76 0.78 11.03
C HIS A 193 -16.30 -0.37 10.14
N ASP A 194 -15.06 -0.80 10.33
CA ASP A 194 -14.45 -1.90 9.60
C ASP A 194 -15.16 -3.22 9.86
N THR A 195 -15.00 -4.10 8.86
CA THR A 195 -15.46 -5.48 8.93
C THR A 195 -14.29 -6.42 8.70
N ILE A 196 -14.02 -7.27 9.69
CA ILE A 196 -13.13 -8.42 9.52
C ILE A 196 -14.00 -9.61 9.11
N ARG A 197 -13.63 -10.27 8.02
CA ARG A 197 -14.19 -11.58 7.65
C ARG A 197 -13.15 -12.66 7.89
N ASN A 198 -13.61 -13.92 7.86
CA ASN A 198 -12.76 -15.11 7.96
C ASN A 198 -11.78 -15.14 9.15
N PHE A 199 -12.07 -14.37 10.20
CA PHE A 199 -11.33 -14.41 11.44
C PHE A 199 -11.44 -15.80 12.09
N ILE A 200 -10.32 -16.33 12.54
CA ILE A 200 -10.21 -17.65 13.16
C ILE A 200 -9.89 -17.47 14.66
N PRO A 201 -10.89 -17.59 15.55
CA PRO A 201 -10.67 -17.48 16.99
C PRO A 201 -9.58 -18.44 17.50
N GLY A 202 -8.72 -17.94 18.39
CA GLY A 202 -7.57 -18.62 18.96
C GLY A 202 -6.35 -18.70 18.04
N ILE A 203 -6.47 -18.27 16.78
CA ILE A 203 -5.37 -18.22 15.82
C ILE A 203 -5.06 -16.77 15.49
N ASP A 204 -6.01 -16.03 14.95
CA ASP A 204 -5.83 -14.63 14.55
C ASP A 204 -5.92 -13.68 15.74
N ASP A 205 -5.32 -12.51 15.59
CA ASP A 205 -5.25 -11.49 16.62
C ASP A 205 -5.80 -10.14 16.12
N ILE A 206 -6.55 -9.44 16.97
CA ILE A 206 -6.94 -8.05 16.78
C ILE A 206 -6.03 -7.18 17.64
N ASP A 207 -5.18 -6.36 17.02
CA ASP A 207 -4.20 -5.52 17.71
C ASP A 207 -4.74 -4.11 17.95
N LEU A 208 -5.06 -3.84 19.22
CA LEU A 208 -5.59 -2.56 19.70
C LEU A 208 -4.59 -1.82 20.61
N ARG A 209 -3.39 -2.37 20.81
CA ARG A 209 -2.33 -1.71 21.60
C ARG A 209 -2.04 -0.28 21.14
N PRO A 210 -2.04 0.07 19.84
CA PRO A 210 -1.76 1.45 19.42
C PRO A 210 -2.83 2.45 19.85
N ILE A 211 -4.08 2.02 20.00
CA ILE A 211 -5.19 2.88 20.41
C ILE A 211 -5.43 2.85 21.92
N ASP A 212 -4.66 2.08 22.69
CA ASP A 212 -4.70 2.10 24.15
C ASP A 212 -4.06 3.39 24.70
N ALA A 213 -4.89 4.41 24.90
CA ALA A 213 -4.47 5.79 25.08
C ALA A 213 -4.21 6.22 26.55
N ARG A 214 -3.71 5.36 27.45
CA ARG A 214 -3.30 5.79 28.81
C ARG A 214 -1.78 5.84 29.02
N PRO A 215 -1.13 6.99 28.77
CA PRO A 215 0.26 7.21 29.17
C PRO A 215 0.51 7.10 30.69
N ALA A 216 -0.52 7.30 31.52
CA ALA A 216 -0.39 7.41 32.98
C ALA A 216 -0.59 6.10 33.75
N ALA A 217 -1.05 5.01 33.10
CA ALA A 217 -1.37 3.75 33.76
C ALA A 217 -0.45 2.58 33.37
N GLY A 218 0.50 2.79 32.47
CA GLY A 218 1.29 1.71 31.87
C GLY A 218 0.58 1.08 30.66
N ASP A 219 1.21 0.05 30.08
CA ASP A 219 0.88 -0.67 28.84
C ASP A 219 -0.29 -1.67 28.95
N GLN A 220 -1.21 -1.49 29.91
CA GLN A 220 -2.30 -2.43 30.20
C GLN A 220 -3.60 -1.71 30.59
N ALA A 221 -3.98 -0.67 29.84
CA ALA A 221 -5.16 0.11 30.19
C ALA A 221 -6.45 -0.49 29.65
N PHE A 222 -6.42 -1.19 28.51
CA PHE A 222 -7.55 -2.02 28.11
C PHE A 222 -7.60 -3.34 28.87
N THR A 223 -8.73 -3.59 29.52
CA THR A 223 -9.10 -4.92 29.98
C THR A 223 -10.18 -5.50 29.06
N PHE A 224 -10.04 -6.76 28.66
CA PHE A 224 -11.15 -7.47 28.03
C PHE A 224 -12.25 -7.77 29.06
N SER A 225 -13.43 -7.18 28.91
CA SER A 225 -14.55 -7.30 29.85
C SER A 225 -15.64 -8.27 29.39
N GLY A 226 -15.39 -9.04 28.34
CA GLY A 226 -16.36 -10.00 27.80
C GLY A 226 -17.53 -9.27 27.15
N GLY A 227 -18.76 -9.45 27.66
CA GLY A 227 -19.97 -8.84 27.09
C GLY A 227 -20.43 -7.53 27.73
N THR A 228 -19.67 -6.96 28.66
CA THR A 228 -20.10 -5.79 29.45
C THR A 228 -19.23 -4.57 29.15
N ALA A 229 -19.84 -3.47 28.71
CA ALA A 229 -19.14 -2.20 28.56
C ALA A 229 -18.61 -1.71 29.92
N ARG A 230 -17.33 -1.35 29.98
CA ARG A 230 -16.68 -0.72 31.12
C ARG A 230 -15.76 0.39 30.62
N ALA A 231 -15.48 1.34 31.50
CA ALA A 231 -14.47 2.35 31.22
C ALA A 231 -13.13 1.67 30.93
N TRP A 232 -12.44 2.07 29.85
CA TRP A 232 -11.12 1.54 29.49
C TRP A 232 -11.15 0.02 29.25
N SER A 233 -12.15 -0.45 28.51
CA SER A 233 -12.30 -1.87 28.24
C SER A 233 -12.60 -2.16 26.79
N VAL A 234 -12.27 -3.39 26.39
CA VAL A 234 -12.73 -4.00 25.15
C VAL A 234 -13.81 -5.00 25.49
N TRP A 235 -14.94 -4.95 24.78
CA TRP A 235 -16.04 -5.89 24.97
C TRP A 235 -16.66 -6.29 23.63
N CYS A 236 -17.31 -7.45 23.64
CA CYS A 236 -17.99 -8.03 22.49
C CYS A 236 -19.50 -7.92 22.69
N VAL A 237 -20.22 -7.56 21.63
CA VAL A 237 -21.68 -7.60 21.55
C VAL A 237 -22.05 -8.60 20.47
N ASP A 238 -22.74 -9.67 20.86
CA ASP A 238 -23.28 -10.66 19.94
C ASP A 238 -24.46 -10.03 19.16
N THR A 239 -24.41 -10.12 17.83
CA THR A 239 -25.45 -9.60 16.93
C THR A 239 -26.15 -10.71 16.13
N GLY A 240 -25.87 -11.98 16.45
CA GLY A 240 -26.39 -13.16 15.78
C GLY A 240 -25.28 -13.91 15.04
N PRO A 241 -25.10 -13.69 13.71
CA PRO A 241 -24.01 -14.33 12.98
C PRO A 241 -22.65 -13.66 13.22
N ASP A 242 -22.65 -12.42 13.72
CA ASP A 242 -21.46 -11.58 13.80
C ASP A 242 -21.25 -11.08 15.24
N ILE A 243 -20.00 -10.76 15.57
CA ILE A 243 -19.62 -10.13 16.84
C ILE A 243 -19.17 -8.71 16.58
N LEU A 244 -19.78 -7.77 17.29
CA LEU A 244 -19.35 -6.39 17.32
C LEU A 244 -18.36 -6.21 18.47
N VAL A 245 -17.10 -5.94 18.15
CA VAL A 245 -16.09 -5.59 19.15
C VAL A 245 -16.13 -4.08 19.34
N ARG A 246 -16.15 -3.63 20.59
CA ARG A 246 -16.14 -2.21 20.96
C ARG A 246 -15.06 -1.94 21.98
N ALA A 247 -14.47 -0.75 21.91
CA ALA A 247 -13.53 -0.27 22.91
C ALA A 247 -13.89 1.14 23.39
N ASP A 248 -13.76 1.38 24.68
CA ASP A 248 -13.91 2.69 25.33
C ASP A 248 -12.52 3.23 25.66
N VAL A 249 -11.99 4.06 24.77
CA VAL A 249 -10.61 4.57 24.80
C VAL A 249 -10.49 5.79 25.71
N THR A 250 -11.59 6.48 26.01
CA THR A 250 -11.61 7.72 26.80
C THR A 250 -12.09 7.50 28.24
N GLY A 251 -12.68 6.35 28.52
CA GLY A 251 -13.18 5.96 29.84
C GLY A 251 -14.50 6.57 30.23
N ASP A 252 -15.25 7.12 29.29
CA ASP A 252 -16.52 7.81 29.56
C ASP A 252 -17.72 6.84 29.64
N GLY A 253 -17.47 5.54 29.45
CA GLY A 253 -18.45 4.47 29.44
C GLY A 253 -19.12 4.27 28.06
N ARG A 254 -18.63 4.93 27.01
CA ARG A 254 -19.14 4.80 25.64
C ARG A 254 -18.06 4.20 24.74
N ALA A 255 -18.49 3.56 23.66
CA ALA A 255 -17.55 3.11 22.65
C ALA A 255 -16.96 4.32 21.93
N ASP A 256 -15.64 4.32 21.79
CA ASP A 256 -14.85 5.24 20.95
C ASP A 256 -14.37 4.54 19.67
N PHE A 257 -14.37 3.21 19.68
CA PHE A 257 -13.96 2.34 18.59
C PHE A 257 -14.94 1.16 18.48
N GLU A 258 -15.21 0.71 17.25
CA GLU A 258 -16.13 -0.38 16.95
C GLU A 258 -15.65 -1.12 15.71
N ILE A 259 -15.67 -2.45 15.69
CA ILE A 259 -15.43 -3.27 14.49
C ILE A 259 -16.42 -4.43 14.46
N LEU A 260 -16.77 -4.88 13.26
CA LEU A 260 -17.60 -6.06 13.06
C LEU A 260 -16.72 -7.25 12.68
N VAL A 261 -16.76 -8.32 13.45
CA VAL A 261 -16.10 -9.59 13.13
C VAL A 261 -17.19 -10.56 12.67
N ALA A 262 -17.19 -10.86 11.38
CA ALA A 262 -18.30 -11.56 10.74
C ALA A 262 -18.17 -13.08 10.81
N ASN A 263 -19.32 -13.76 10.97
CA ASN A 263 -19.43 -15.23 11.01
C ASN A 263 -18.55 -15.89 12.08
N VAL A 264 -18.51 -15.30 13.28
CA VAL A 264 -17.76 -15.82 14.44
C VAL A 264 -18.69 -15.98 15.64
N ASP A 265 -18.69 -17.17 16.23
CA ASP A 265 -19.56 -17.49 17.38
C ASP A 265 -19.07 -16.89 18.70
N ARG A 266 -17.74 -16.75 18.88
CA ARG A 266 -17.15 -16.21 20.12
C ARG A 266 -15.75 -15.66 19.93
N LEU A 267 -15.48 -14.53 20.58
CA LEU A 267 -14.14 -14.00 20.82
C LEU A 267 -13.83 -14.01 22.33
N THR A 268 -12.56 -14.15 22.66
CA THR A 268 -12.02 -14.25 24.02
C THR A 268 -10.81 -13.34 24.17
N ALA A 269 -10.32 -13.18 25.40
CA ALA A 269 -9.14 -12.35 25.65
C ALA A 269 -7.88 -12.77 24.88
N SER A 270 -7.76 -14.02 24.41
CA SER A 270 -6.61 -14.47 23.64
C SER A 270 -6.62 -14.01 22.18
N ASP A 271 -7.74 -13.48 21.70
CA ASP A 271 -7.92 -13.02 20.31
C ASP A 271 -7.55 -11.53 20.16
N PHE A 272 -7.09 -10.90 21.24
CA PHE A 272 -6.77 -9.48 21.28
C PHE A 272 -5.34 -9.26 21.78
N LEU A 273 -4.63 -8.35 21.13
CA LEU A 273 -3.43 -7.73 21.68
C LEU A 273 -3.86 -6.39 22.26
N LEU A 274 -3.81 -6.28 23.59
CA LEU A 274 -4.23 -5.13 24.39
C LEU A 274 -3.04 -4.53 25.13
#